data_AF-A0A0F9Q8N0-F1
#
_entry.id   AF-A0A0F9Q8N0-F1
#
_cell.length_a   1.000
_cell.length_b   1.000
_cell.length_c   1.000
_cell.angle_alpha   90.00
_cell.angle_beta   90.00
_cell.angle_gamma   90.00
#
_symmetry.space_group_name_H-M   'P 1'
#
loop_
_entity.id
_entity.type
_entity.pdbx_description
1 polymer ?
#
loop_
_entity_poly.entity_id
_entity_poly.type
_entity_poly.pdbx_seq_one_letter_code
_entity_poly.pdbx_strand_id
1 'polypeptide(L)' 'MPETVSDEVLKKNILALIEKEPGIDSEDVARRLEIDDGLAHELTRQLLSEGHLRC' A
#
# COMPACT_ATOMS: atom_id res chain seq x y z
N MET A 1 23.24 -3.74 1.69
CA MET A 1 22.09 -4.00 2.60
C MET A 1 20.90 -3.34 1.94
N PRO A 2 19.80 -4.05 1.65
CA PRO A 2 18.63 -3.38 1.09
C PRO A 2 18.16 -2.34 2.11
N GLU A 3 18.01 -1.10 1.65
CA GLU A 3 17.44 -0.02 2.45
C GLU A 3 16.04 -0.44 2.84
N THR A 4 15.80 -0.74 4.13
CA THR A 4 14.46 -1.00 4.65
C THR A 4 13.63 0.26 4.43
N VAL A 5 12.86 0.28 3.35
CA VAL A 5 11.83 1.29 3.11
C VAL A 5 10.88 1.23 4.31
N SER A 6 10.75 2.35 5.04
CA SER A 6 9.91 2.39 6.24
C SER A 6 8.43 2.21 5.88
N ASP A 7 7.66 1.58 6.77
CA ASP A 7 6.23 1.33 6.58
C ASP A 7 5.44 2.61 6.26
N GLU A 8 5.84 3.76 6.82
CA GLU A 8 5.24 5.06 6.50
C GLU A 8 5.40 5.46 5.03
N VAL A 9 6.55 5.15 4.43
CA VAL A 9 6.81 5.43 3.01
C VAL A 9 5.97 4.50 2.15
N LEU A 10 5.89 3.22 2.52
CA LEU A 10 5.03 2.25 1.84
C LEU A 10 3.56 2.66 1.91
N LYS A 11 3.05 3.05 3.09
CA LYS A 11 1.68 3.56 3.24
C LYS A 11 1.39 4.73 2.30
N LYS A 12 2.30 5.71 2.21
CA LYS A 12 2.13 6.86 1.30
C LYS A 12 2.13 6.43 -0.16
N ASN A 13 3.01 5.52 -0.55
CA ASN A 13 3.07 5.01 -1.91
C ASN A 13 1.81 4.22 -2.27
N ILE A 14 1.32 3.36 -1.36
CA ILE A 14 0.07 2.61 -1.52
C ILE A 14 -1.11 3.57 -1.71
N LEU A 15 -1.23 4.57 -0.83
CA LEU A 15 -2.31 5.57 -0.90
C LEU A 15 -2.26 6.30 -2.26
N ALA A 16 -1.10 6.80 -2.66
CA ALA A 16 -0.94 7.48 -3.95
C ALA A 16 -1.26 6.57 -5.15
N LEU A 17 -0.98 5.27 -5.05
CA LEU A 17 -1.30 4.28 -6.08
C LEU A 17 -2.81 4.09 -6.20
N ILE A 18 -3.51 3.92 -5.07
CA ILE A 18 -4.96 3.72 -5.00
C ILE A 18 -5.70 4.99 -5.45
N GLU A 19 -5.20 6.19 -5.09
CA GLU A 19 -5.77 7.46 -5.56
C GLU A 19 -5.61 7.64 -7.07
N LYS A 20 -4.50 7.16 -7.64
CA LYS A 20 -4.23 7.24 -9.09
C LYS A 20 -5.03 6.20 -9.87
N GLU A 21 -5.21 5.00 -9.32
CA GLU A 21 -5.92 3.88 -9.93
C GLU A 21 -6.96 3.32 -8.95
N PRO A 22 -8.13 3.99 -8.86
CA PRO A 22 -9.21 3.53 -7.99
C PRO A 22 -9.70 2.15 -8.44
N GLY A 23 -9.69 1.19 -7.51
CA GLY A 23 -10.07 -0.20 -7.76
C GLY A 23 -8.89 -1.16 -7.95
N ILE A 24 -7.64 -0.69 -7.81
CA ILE A 24 -6.48 -1.56 -7.75
C ILE A 24 -6.55 -2.50 -6.54
N ASP A 25 -6.20 -3.78 -6.73
CA ASP A 25 -6.16 -4.76 -5.66
C ASP A 25 -4.80 -4.79 -4.94
N SER A 26 -4.75 -5.44 -3.79
CA SER A 26 -3.54 -5.50 -2.96
C SER A 26 -2.39 -6.29 -3.58
N GLU A 27 -2.64 -7.26 -4.47
CA GLU A 27 -1.58 -8.00 -5.19
C GLU A 27 -0.94 -7.11 -6.26
N ASP A 28 -1.73 -6.34 -7.01
CA ASP A 28 -1.22 -5.37 -7.98
C ASP A 28 -0.41 -4.26 -7.29
N VAL A 29 -0.87 -3.81 -6.11
CA VAL A 29 -0.12 -2.89 -5.24
C VAL A 29 1.22 -3.51 -4.82
N ALA A 30 1.22 -4.77 -4.35
CA ALA A 30 2.42 -5.47 -3.90
C ALA A 30 3.44 -5.59 -5.03
N ARG A 31 3.00 -6.02 -6.21
CA ARG A 31 3.85 -6.16 -7.42
C ARG A 31 4.47 -4.84 -7.85
N ARG A 32 3.70 -3.74 -7.82
CA ARG A 32 4.19 -2.43 -8.25
C ARG A 32 5.15 -1.78 -7.27
N LEU A 33 4.99 -2.07 -5.98
CA LEU A 33 5.88 -1.57 -4.94
C LEU A 33 7.01 -2.55 -4.62
N GLU A 34 7.05 -3.71 -5.31
CA GLU A 34 8.02 -4.79 -5.10
C GLU A 34 8.10 -5.20 -3.62
N ILE A 35 6.93 -5.25 -2.95
CA ILE A 35 6.78 -5.64 -1.55
C ILE A 35 6.05 -6.98 -1.43
N ASP A 36 6.11 -7.56 -0.23
CA ASP A 36 5.36 -8.77 0.12
C ASP A 36 3.84 -8.52 0.04
N ASP A 37 3.10 -9.47 -0.53
CA ASP A 37 1.64 -9.39 -0.68
C ASP A 37 0.93 -9.25 0.67
N GLY A 38 1.42 -9.95 1.70
CA GLY A 38 0.89 -9.86 3.07
C GLY A 38 1.10 -8.47 3.67
N LEU A 39 2.28 -7.88 3.45
CA LEU A 39 2.58 -6.51 3.86
C LEU A 39 1.69 -5.49 3.13
N ALA A 40 1.54 -5.62 1.81
CA ALA A 40 0.65 -4.75 1.04
C ALA A 40 -0.80 -4.82 1.53
N HIS A 41 -1.28 -6.03 1.81
CA HIS A 41 -2.62 -6.25 2.34
C HIS A 41 -2.80 -5.63 3.72
N GLU A 42 -1.84 -5.82 4.62
CA GLU A 42 -1.88 -5.26 5.97
C GLU A 42 -1.86 -3.73 5.95
N LEU A 43 -0.95 -3.12 5.20
CA LEU A 43 -0.83 -1.66 5.10
C LEU A 43 -2.07 -1.03 4.45
N THR A 44 -2.63 -1.66 3.42
CA THR A 44 -3.88 -1.21 2.79
C THR A 44 -5.04 -1.26 3.80
N ARG A 45 -5.12 -2.34 4.59
CA ARG A 45 -6.13 -2.47 5.65
C ARG A 45 -5.95 -1.43 6.76
N GLN A 46 -4.72 -1.10 7.14
CA GLN A 46 -4.43 -0.04 8.10
C GLN A 46 -4.92 1.31 7.56
N LEU A 47 -4.61 1.66 6.31
CA LEU A 47 -5.06 2.90 5.67
C LEU A 47 -6.60 3.03 5.62
N LEU A 48 -7.31 1.94 5.40
CA LEU A 48 -8.78 1.89 5.51
C LEU A 48 -9.25 2.14 6.95
N SER A 49 -8.64 1.48 7.93
CA SER A 49 -8.99 1.63 9.34
C SER A 49 -8.67 3.02 9.90
N GLU A 50 -7.63 3.67 9.39
CA GLU A 50 -7.23 5.05 9.72
C GLU A 50 -8.14 6.08 9.03
N GLY A 51 -9.01 5.65 8.10
CA GLY A 51 -9.93 6.52 7.37
C GLY A 51 -9.28 7.32 6.24
N HIS A 52 -8.04 6.97 5.86
CA HIS A 52 -7.34 7.56 4.72
C HIS A 52 -7.91 7.09 3.39
N LEU A 53 -8.41 5.86 3.33
CA LEU A 53 -9.12 5.31 2.19
C LEU A 53 -10.63 5.35 2.45
N ARG A 54 -11.36 6.11 1.63
CA ARG A 54 -12.83 6.04 1.56
C ARG A 54 -13.20 5.21 0.34
N CYS A 55 -13.36 3.91 0.55
CA CYS A 55 -14.03 3.03 -0.42
C CYS A 55 -15.55 3.22 -0.36
#